data_AF-A0A971NJJ3-F1
#
_entry.id   AF-A0A971NJJ3-F1
#
_cell.length_a   1.000
_cell.length_b   1.000
_cell.length_c   1.000
_cell.angle_alpha   90.00
_cell.angle_beta   90.00
_cell.angle_gamma   90.00
#
_symmetry.space_group_name_H-M   'P 1'
#
loop_
_entity.id
_entity.type
_entity.pdbx_description
1 polymer ?
#
loop_
_entity_poly.entity_id
_entity_poly.type
_entity_poly.pdbx_seq_one_letter_code
_entity_poly.pdbx_strand_id
1 'polypeptide(L)' 'MNIQKPTFTHIISKVNRSSSPGLPELRSVRTRYLAEVERFYLTELMKCTSGNVPNACRISGLSRSRLYALLHKHEVSRHM' A
#
# COMPACT_ATOMS: atom_id res chain seq x y z
N MET A 1 -21.77 -3.84 -2.86
CA MET A 1 -20.62 -4.77 -2.86
C MET A 1 -19.90 -4.61 -1.53
N ASN A 2 -19.98 -5.64 -0.69
CA ASN A 2 -19.43 -5.63 0.66
C ASN A 2 -17.92 -5.91 0.56
N ILE A 3 -17.14 -4.86 0.32
CA ILE A 3 -15.68 -4.97 0.33
C ILE A 3 -15.30 -5.18 1.79
N GLN A 4 -14.94 -6.41 2.17
CA GLN A 4 -14.18 -6.65 3.39
C GLN A 4 -12.89 -5.83 3.27
N LYS A 5 -12.92 -4.60 3.75
CA LYS A 5 -11.75 -3.73 3.83
C LYS A 5 -10.79 -4.44 4.79
N PRO A 6 -9.61 -4.90 4.38
CA PRO A 6 -8.60 -5.28 5.34
C PRO A 6 -8.24 -4.00 6.10
N THR A 7 -8.89 -3.82 7.25
CA THR A 7 -8.60 -2.71 8.15
C THR A 7 -7.15 -2.89 8.57
N PHE A 8 -6.38 -1.81 8.66
CA PHE A 8 -4.96 -1.83 9.06
C PHE A 8 -4.69 -2.73 10.30
N THR A 9 -5.69 -2.86 11.16
CA THR A 9 -5.80 -3.80 12.29
C THR A 9 -5.46 -5.26 11.96
N HIS A 10 -5.80 -5.75 10.76
CA HIS A 10 -5.56 -7.13 10.32
C HIS A 10 -4.09 -7.40 9.95
N ILE A 11 -3.34 -6.36 9.58
CA ILE A 11 -1.90 -6.46 9.30
C ILE A 11 -1.11 -6.58 10.61
N ILE A 12 -1.54 -5.87 11.65
CA ILE A 12 -0.88 -5.87 12.96
C ILE A 12 -1.21 -7.13 13.78
N SER A 13 -2.41 -7.70 13.64
CA SER A 13 -2.82 -8.89 14.41
C SER A 13 -2.03 -10.17 14.09
N LYS A 14 -1.27 -10.20 12.97
CA LYS A 14 -0.43 -11.34 12.58
C LYS A 14 1.02 -11.27 13.05
N VAL A 15 1.42 -10.23 13.79
CA VAL A 15 2.76 -10.18 14.40
C VAL A 15 2.77 -11.06 15.65
N ASN A 16 3.08 -12.34 15.44
CA ASN A 16 3.29 -13.30 16.51
C ASN A 16 4.46 -12.84 17.39
N ARG A 17 4.20 -12.58 18.68
CA ARG A 17 5.18 -12.08 19.67
C ARG A 17 5.96 -13.24 20.27
N SER A 18 6.64 -14.04 19.45
CA SER A 18 7.62 -15.02 19.93
C SER A 18 9.02 -14.44 19.81
N SER A 19 9.64 -14.15 20.95
CA SER A 19 11.07 -13.86 21.08
C SER A 19 11.84 -15.15 20.77
N SER A 20 12.33 -15.30 19.54
CA SER A 20 13.07 -16.48 19.09
C SER A 20 14.34 -16.08 18.30
N PRO A 21 15.45 -16.83 18.40
CA PRO A 21 16.69 -16.53 17.70
C PRO A 21 16.52 -16.83 16.20
N GLY A 22 16.19 -15.79 15.44
CA GLY A 22 15.91 -15.89 14.00
C GLY A 22 15.09 -14.73 13.44
N LEU A 23 14.95 -13.63 14.18
CA LEU A 23 14.18 -12.47 13.73
C LEU A 23 14.87 -11.86 12.49
N PRO A 24 14.20 -11.80 11.33
CA PRO A 24 14.79 -11.21 10.13
C PRO A 24 15.14 -9.74 10.36
N GLU A 25 16.15 -9.24 9.63
CA GLU A 25 16.59 -7.85 9.73
C GLU A 25 15.39 -6.90 9.55
N LEU A 26 15.24 -5.96 10.49
CA LEU A 26 14.15 -4.98 10.47
C LEU A 26 14.02 -4.28 9.12
N ARG A 27 15.16 -4.01 8.46
CA ARG A 27 15.20 -3.39 7.14
C ARG A 27 14.46 -4.22 6.09
N SER A 28 14.71 -5.52 6.04
CA SER A 28 14.10 -6.44 5.08
C SER A 28 12.60 -6.60 5.35
N VAL A 29 12.23 -6.77 6.61
CA VAL A 29 10.83 -6.83 7.05
C VAL A 29 10.09 -5.56 6.65
N ARG A 30 10.61 -4.40 7.06
CA ARG A 30 10.02 -3.08 6.77
C ARG A 30 9.88 -2.86 5.27
N THR A 31 10.92 -3.17 4.49
CA THR A 31 10.90 -2.95 3.03
C THR A 31 9.80 -3.79 2.37
N ARG A 32 9.68 -5.07 2.74
CA ARG A 32 8.66 -5.97 2.21
C ARG A 32 7.25 -5.48 2.54
N TYR A 33 6.96 -5.25 3.82
CA TYR A 33 5.61 -4.89 4.24
C TYR A 33 5.20 -3.48 3.78
N LEU A 34 6.13 -2.53 3.73
CA LEU A 34 5.85 -1.21 3.14
C LEU A 34 5.49 -1.34 1.66
N ALA A 35 6.22 -2.15 0.89
CA ALA A 35 5.91 -2.32 -0.53
C ALA A 35 4.53 -2.96 -0.76
N GLU A 36 4.17 -3.95 0.05
CA GLU A 36 2.85 -4.60 0.00
C GLU A 36 1.71 -3.62 0.30
N VAL A 37 1.87 -2.82 1.37
CA VAL A 37 0.88 -1.80 1.75
C VAL A 37 0.77 -0.68 0.71
N GLU A 38 1.90 -0.18 0.20
CA GLU A 38 1.91 0.84 -0.86
C GLU A 38 1.18 0.35 -2.11
N ARG A 39 1.49 -0.87 -2.58
CA ARG A 39 0.84 -1.45 -3.78
C ARG A 39 -0.66 -1.64 -3.60
N PHE A 40 -1.08 -2.16 -2.44
CA PHE A 40 -2.51 -2.30 -2.11
C PHE A 40 -3.21 -0.95 -2.13
N TYR A 41 -2.68 0.03 -1.40
CA TYR A 41 -3.25 1.37 -1.32
C TYR A 41 -3.38 2.03 -2.70
N LEU A 42 -2.33 1.97 -3.52
CA LEU A 42 -2.31 2.58 -4.86
C LEU A 42 -3.32 1.91 -5.80
N THR A 43 -3.46 0.59 -5.72
CA THR A 43 -4.46 -0.15 -6.51
C THR A 43 -5.87 0.30 -6.16
N GLU A 44 -6.20 0.34 -4.86
CA GLU A 44 -7.52 0.77 -4.40
C GLU A 44 -7.77 2.25 -4.67
N LEU A 45 -6.72 3.09 -4.60
CA LEU A 45 -6.78 4.51 -4.97
C LEU A 45 -7.13 4.68 -6.45
N MET A 46 -6.50 3.95 -7.37
CA MET A 46 -6.80 4.04 -8.80
C MET A 46 -8.20 3.53 -9.11
N LYS A 47 -8.65 2.44 -8.47
CA LYS A 47 -10.02 1.94 -8.60
C LYS A 47 -11.07 2.95 -8.12
N CYS A 48 -10.91 3.48 -6.90
CA CYS A 48 -11.92 4.36 -6.31
C CYS A 48 -11.97 5.76 -6.95
N THR A 49 -10.90 6.15 -7.66
CA THR A 49 -10.85 7.40 -8.43
C THR A 49 -11.08 7.21 -9.92
N SER A 50 -11.27 5.96 -10.39
CA SER A 50 -11.34 5.62 -11.82
C SER A 50 -10.18 6.21 -12.62
N GLY A 51 -8.97 6.19 -12.05
CA GLY A 51 -7.76 6.77 -12.67
C GLY A 51 -7.70 8.30 -12.73
N ASN A 52 -8.59 9.01 -12.04
CA ASN A 52 -8.58 10.47 -11.94
C ASN A 52 -7.42 10.95 -11.06
N VAL A 53 -6.33 11.37 -11.70
CA VAL A 53 -5.08 11.78 -11.05
C VAL A 53 -5.26 12.98 -10.09
N PRO A 54 -5.98 14.06 -10.44
CA PRO A 54 -6.27 15.12 -9.47
C PRO A 54 -6.97 14.63 -8.20
N ASN A 55 -8.00 13.79 -8.35
CA ASN A 55 -8.73 13.23 -7.21
C ASN A 55 -7.86 12.27 -6.39
N ALA A 56 -7.03 11.47 -7.06
CA ALA A 56 -6.08 10.57 -6.41
C ALA A 56 -5.03 11.34 -5.61
N CYS A 57 -4.49 12.44 -6.14
CA CYS A 57 -3.57 13.32 -5.41
C CYS A 57 -4.26 13.94 -4.18
N ARG A 58 -5.50 14.39 -4.32
CA ARG A 58 -6.29 14.95 -3.21
C ARG A 58 -6.53 13.94 -2.09
N ILE A 59 -6.88 12.69 -2.43
CA ILE A 59 -7.13 11.62 -1.44
C ILE A 59 -5.84 11.15 -0.77
N SER A 60 -4.74 11.05 -1.54
CA SER A 60 -3.47 10.53 -1.04
C SER A 60 -2.56 11.57 -0.39
N GLY A 61 -2.84 12.87 -0.57
CA GLY A 61 -1.94 13.95 -0.17
C GLY A 61 -0.63 13.99 -0.96
N LEU A 62 -0.53 13.21 -2.04
CA LEU A 62 0.67 13.14 -2.87
C LEU A 62 0.66 14.25 -3.93
N SER A 63 1.85 14.75 -4.26
CA SER A 63 2.04 15.46 -5.53
C SER A 63 1.83 14.50 -6.71
N ARG A 64 1.50 15.04 -7.89
CA ARG A 64 1.39 14.25 -9.12
C ARG A 64 2.66 13.46 -9.42
N SER A 65 3.82 14.10 -9.31
CA SER A 65 5.12 13.44 -9.57
C SER A 65 5.36 12.27 -8.61
N ARG A 66 5.05 12.44 -7.32
CA ARG A 66 5.22 11.37 -6.34
C ARG A 66 4.23 10.23 -6.57
N LEU A 67 2.98 10.54 -6.94
CA LEU A 67 1.99 9.53 -7.30
C LEU A 67 2.47 8.68 -8.48
N TYR A 68 2.92 9.30 -9.58
CA TYR A 68 3.44 8.56 -10.73
C TYR A 68 4.67 7.71 -10.41
N ALA A 69 5.61 8.25 -9.62
CA ALA A 69 6.78 7.49 -9.19
C ALA A 69 6.40 6.23 -8.39
N LEU A 70 5.39 6.34 -7.52
CA LEU A 70 4.89 5.21 -6.73
C LEU A 70 4.08 4.21 -7.58
N LEU A 71 3.23 4.68 -8.48
CA LEU A 71 2.51 3.81 -9.43
C LEU A 71 3.48 3.00 -10.29
N HIS A 72 4.53 3.64 -10.81
CA HIS A 72 5.58 2.97 -11.57
C HIS A 72 6.36 1.96 -10.71
N LYS A 73 6.84 2.38 -9.52
CA LYS A 73 7.60 1.52 -8.61
C LYS A 73 6.85 0.23 -8.25
N HIS A 74 5.53 0.30 -8.12
CA HIS A 74 4.69 -0.82 -7.69
C HIS A 74 3.91 -1.48 -8.82
N GLU A 75 4.20 -1.09 -10.08
CA GLU A 75 3.58 -1.63 -11.30
C GLU A 75 2.04 -1.57 -11.26
N VAL A 76 1.50 -0.48 -10.71
CA VAL A 76 0.06 -0.25 -10.63
C VAL A 76 -0.38 0.59 -11.83
N SER A 77 -1.23 0.03 -12.68
CA SER A 77 -1.84 0.78 -13.78
C SER A 77 -2.85 1.81 -13.25
N ARG A 78 -2.87 2.97 -13.91
CA ARG A 78 -3.86 4.02 -13.67
C ARG A 78 -5.27 3.61 -14.09
N HIS A 79 -5.35 2.76 -15.11
CA HIS A 79 -6.58 2.24 -15.67
C HIS A 79 -6.79 0.83 -15.12
N MET A 80 -7.76 0.71 -14.23
CA MET A 80 -8.21 -0.53 -13.59
C MET A 80 -9.61 -0.85 -14.08
#